data_AF-A0A9E0JKE9-F1
#
_entry.id   AF-A0A9E0JKE9-F1
#
_cell.length_a   1.000
_cell.length_b   1.000
_cell.length_c   1.000
_cell.angle_alpha   90.00
_cell.angle_beta   90.00
_cell.angle_gamma   90.00
#
_symmetry.space_group_name_H-M   'P 1'
#
loop_
_entity.id
_entity.type
_entity.pdbx_description
1 polymer ?
#
loop_
_entity_poly.entity_id
_entity_poly.type
_entity_poly.pdbx_seq_one_letter_code
_entity_poly.pdbx_strand_id
1 'polypeptide(L)'
;MNLNIEAVNQIPQILEIVKILSEKIENKVEKRWLNVAETAYYLGYSKDHIHKLKTDHLVEGKHYHKKAGRVLFDKLELDKWVISSKN
;
A
#
# COMPACT_ATOMS: atom_id res chain seq x y z
N MET A 1 33.99 26.80 20.93
CA MET A 1 32.85 25.98 20.48
C MET A 1 33.39 24.99 19.45
N ASN A 2 33.68 23.75 19.85
CA ASN A 2 34.21 22.71 18.96
C ASN A 2 33.04 22.09 18.20
N LEU A 3 32.70 22.66 17.05
CA LEU A 3 31.86 21.96 16.09
C LEU A 3 32.63 20.72 15.67
N ASN A 4 32.06 19.54 15.91
CA ASN A 4 32.59 18.30 15.36
C ASN A 4 32.46 18.40 13.83
N ILE A 5 33.56 18.74 13.16
CA ILE A 5 33.61 19.04 11.73
C ILE A 5 33.14 17.83 10.91
N GLU A 6 33.33 16.61 11.42
CA GLU A 6 32.79 15.39 10.82
C GLU A 6 31.25 15.38 10.80
N ALA A 7 30.60 15.81 11.88
CA ALA A 7 29.14 15.88 11.93
C ALA A 7 28.59 16.94 10.96
N VAL A 8 29.29 18.06 10.79
CA VAL A 8 28.92 19.10 9.83
C VAL A 8 29.05 18.60 8.39
N ASN A 9 30.08 17.80 8.10
CA ASN A 9 30.30 17.20 6.79
C ASN A 9 29.27 16.11 6.42
N GLN A 10 28.53 15.57 7.40
CA GLN A 10 27.45 14.62 7.16
C GLN A 10 26.14 15.30 6.73
N ILE A 11 25.97 16.60 6.97
CA ILE A 11 24.73 17.34 6.66
C ILE A 11 24.33 17.23 5.18
N PRO A 12 25.24 17.40 4.20
CA PRO A 12 24.90 17.24 2.78
C PRO A 12 24.45 15.81 2.42
N GLN A 13 25.08 14.80 3.03
CA GLN A 13 24.74 13.38 2.80
C GLN A 13 23.34 13.06 3.35
N ILE A 14 23.01 13.59 4.53
CA ILE A 14 21.67 13.47 5.12
C ILE A 14 20.63 14.13 4.21
N LEU A 15 20.92 15.31 3.68
CA LEU A 15 20.02 16.02 2.76
C LEU A 15 19.74 15.20 1.49
N GLU A 16 20.77 14.55 0.93
CA GLU A 16 20.65 13.69 -0.24
C GLU A 16 19.79 12.45 0.04
N ILE A 17 20.00 11.79 1.18
CA ILE A 17 19.18 10.66 1.63
C ILE A 17 17.71 11.08 1.79
N VAL A 18 17.45 12.25 2.37
CA VAL A 18 16.09 12.78 2.54
C VAL A 18 15.41 13.06 1.19
N LYS A 19 16.15 13.59 0.20
CA LYS A 19 15.62 13.78 -1.16
C LYS A 19 15.26 12.45 -1.82
N ILE A 20 16.16 11.46 -1.76
CA ILE A 20 15.92 10.12 -2.33
C ILE A 20 14.70 9.46 -1.67
N LEU A 21 14.55 9.61 -0.36
CA LEU A 21 13.38 9.09 0.36
C LEU A 21 12.10 9.80 -0.06
N SER A 22 12.13 11.12 -0.22
CA SER A 22 10.99 11.91 -0.67
C SER A 22 10.57 11.52 -2.08
N GLU A 23 11.53 11.42 -3.01
CA GLU A 23 11.28 10.94 -4.37
C GLU A 23 10.74 9.51 -4.38
N LYS A 24 11.23 8.61 -3.53
CA LYS A 24 10.69 7.25 -3.43
C LYS A 24 9.27 7.22 -2.88
N ILE A 25 8.90 8.17 -2.01
CA ILE A 25 7.56 8.30 -1.47
C ILE A 25 6.62 8.91 -2.52
N GLU A 26 7.04 9.97 -3.21
CA GLU A 26 6.27 10.63 -4.28
C GLU A 26 6.10 9.73 -5.51
N ASN A 27 7.13 8.95 -5.85
CA ASN A 27 7.11 7.99 -6.95
C ASN A 27 6.59 6.60 -6.54
N LYS A 28 6.12 6.41 -5.29
CA LYS A 28 5.26 5.25 -4.98
C LYS A 28 3.94 5.49 -5.69
N VAL A 29 3.91 5.14 -6.97
CA VAL A 29 2.68 4.80 -7.68
C VAL A 29 2.04 3.69 -6.87
N GLU A 30 1.14 4.07 -5.96
CA GLU A 30 0.47 3.09 -5.12
C GLU A 30 -0.20 2.08 -6.03
N LYS A 31 0.16 0.82 -5.84
CA LYS A 31 -0.31 -0.26 -6.69
C LYS A 31 -1.82 -0.38 -6.51
N ARG A 32 -2.57 0.13 -7.49
CA ARG A 32 -4.04 0.08 -7.50
C ARG A 32 -4.58 -1.34 -7.43
N TRP A 33 -3.89 -2.28 -8.07
CA TRP A 33 -4.30 -3.68 -8.16
C TRP A 33 -3.51 -4.54 -7.17
N LEU A 34 -4.18 -4.97 -6.11
CA LEU A 34 -3.59 -5.78 -5.04
C LEU A 34 -3.91 -7.26 -5.27
N ASN A 35 -2.95 -8.15 -5.05
CA ASN A 35 -3.22 -9.59 -4.98
C ASN A 35 -3.82 -9.97 -3.62
N VAL A 36 -4.21 -11.23 -3.43
CA VAL A 36 -4.80 -11.73 -2.17
C VAL A 36 -3.89 -11.48 -0.96
N ALA A 37 -2.58 -11.67 -1.08
CA ALA A 37 -1.64 -11.47 0.02
C ALA A 37 -1.46 -9.99 0.36
N GLU A 38 -1.37 -9.14 -0.65
CA GLU A 38 -1.29 -7.67 -0.49
C GLU A 38 -2.58 -7.12 0.10
N THR A 39 -3.73 -7.64 -0.32
CA THR A 39 -5.05 -7.25 0.20
C THR A 39 -5.24 -7.67 1.66
N ALA A 40 -4.78 -8.89 2.00
CA ALA A 40 -4.76 -9.39 3.37
C ALA A 40 -3.92 -8.49 4.29
N TYR A 41 -2.71 -8.14 3.84
CA TYR A 41 -1.85 -7.20 4.55
C TYR A 41 -2.48 -5.80 4.68
N TYR A 42 -3.07 -5.30 3.60
CA TYR A 42 -3.68 -3.97 3.56
C TYR A 42 -4.88 -3.82 4.49
N LEU A 43 -5.78 -4.82 4.50
CA LEU A 43 -6.99 -4.81 5.32
C LEU A 43 -6.77 -5.35 6.75
N GLY A 44 -5.58 -5.90 7.04
CA GLY A 44 -5.26 -6.49 8.34
C GLY A 44 -5.94 -7.84 8.59
N TYR A 45 -6.35 -8.56 7.55
CA TYR A 45 -7.02 -9.86 7.64
C TYR A 45 -6.09 -11.01 7.25
N SER A 46 -6.44 -12.24 7.64
CA SER A 46 -5.77 -13.44 7.11
C SER A 46 -6.14 -13.67 5.64
N LYS A 47 -5.28 -14.36 4.89
CA LYS A 47 -5.54 -14.70 3.47
C LYS A 47 -6.86 -15.48 3.30
N ASP A 48 -7.13 -16.42 4.20
CA ASP A 48 -8.37 -17.20 4.19
C ASP A 48 -9.61 -16.32 4.42
N HIS A 49 -9.48 -15.31 5.29
CA HIS A 49 -10.56 -14.37 5.54
C HIS A 49 -10.82 -13.48 4.33
N ILE A 50 -9.78 -13.08 3.57
CA ILE A 50 -9.96 -12.39 2.28
C ILE A 50 -10.73 -13.25 1.27
N HIS A 51 -10.52 -14.57 1.24
CA HIS A 51 -11.29 -15.46 0.37
C HIS A 51 -12.78 -15.53 0.74
N LYS A 52 -13.09 -15.54 2.05
CA LYS A 52 -14.47 -15.45 2.54
C LYS A 52 -15.10 -14.10 2.22
N LEU A 53 -14.42 -13.01 2.56
CA LEU A 53 -14.85 -11.63 2.32
C LEU A 53 -15.08 -11.35 0.82
N LYS A 54 -14.23 -11.94 -0.05
CA LYS A 54 -14.43 -11.90 -1.50
C LYS A 54 -15.76 -12.51 -1.93
N THR A 55 -16.20 -13.57 -1.26
CA THR A 55 -17.41 -14.32 -1.59
C THR A 55 -18.66 -13.68 -0.99
N ASP A 56 -18.54 -13.14 0.23
CA ASP A 56 -19.68 -12.67 1.01
C ASP A 56 -20.01 -11.18 0.77
N HIS A 57 -18.99 -10.35 0.52
CA HIS A 57 -19.14 -8.88 0.52
C HIS A 57 -18.62 -8.18 -0.73
N LEU A 58 -17.74 -8.81 -1.51
CA LEU A 58 -17.14 -8.19 -2.69
C LEU A 58 -17.78 -8.72 -3.98
N VAL A 59 -17.72 -7.89 -5.03
CA VAL A 59 -18.39 -8.14 -6.30
C VAL A 59 -17.36 -8.16 -7.42
N GLU A 60 -17.38 -9.22 -8.23
CA GLU A 60 -16.53 -9.36 -9.40
C GLU A 60 -16.82 -8.28 -10.43
N GLY A 61 -15.79 -7.62 -10.96
CA GLY A 61 -15.93 -6.50 -11.90
C GLY A 61 -16.04 -5.12 -11.24
N LYS A 62 -16.23 -5.07 -9.91
CA LYS A 62 -16.22 -3.82 -9.12
C LYS A 62 -15.07 -3.83 -8.12
N HIS A 63 -15.13 -4.71 -7.14
CA HIS A 63 -14.16 -4.77 -6.04
C HIS A 63 -12.95 -5.64 -6.37
N TYR A 64 -13.15 -6.68 -7.19
CA TYR A 64 -12.08 -7.57 -7.63
C TYR A 64 -12.28 -8.04 -9.07
N HIS A 65 -11.19 -8.38 -9.74
CA HIS A 65 -11.16 -8.94 -11.09
C HIS A 65 -10.36 -10.23 -11.11
N LYS A 66 -10.83 -11.20 -11.89
CA LYS A 66 -10.08 -12.43 -12.19
C LYS A 66 -9.41 -12.28 -13.55
N LYS A 67 -8.08 -12.39 -13.60
CA LYS A 67 -7.32 -12.41 -14.85
C LYS A 67 -6.34 -13.57 -14.83
N ALA A 68 -6.45 -14.47 -15.81
CA ALA A 68 -5.56 -15.63 -15.98
C ALA A 68 -5.34 -16.45 -14.69
N GLY A 69 -6.42 -16.75 -13.96
CA GLY A 69 -6.36 -17.54 -12.71
C GLY A 69 -5.91 -16.76 -11.47
N ARG A 70 -5.57 -15.48 -11.59
CA ARG A 70 -5.22 -14.61 -10.45
C ARG A 70 -6.38 -13.71 -10.08
N VAL A 71 -6.59 -13.53 -8.77
CA VAL A 71 -7.55 -12.56 -8.22
C VAL A 71 -6.79 -11.28 -7.88
N LEU A 72 -7.23 -10.17 -8.46
CA LEU A 72 -6.73 -8.83 -8.19
C LEU A 72 -7.86 -7.98 -7.61
N PHE A 73 -7.57 -7.22 -6.57
CA PHE A 73 -8.51 -6.32 -5.91
C PHE A 73 -8.16 -4.87 -6.25
N ASP A 74 -9.17 -4.05 -6.50
CA ASP A 74 -8.98 -2.61 -6.69
C ASP A 74 -8.92 -1.93 -5.32
N LYS A 75 -7.76 -1.37 -4.97
CA LYS A 75 -7.54 -0.67 -3.70
C LYS A 75 -8.57 0.45 -3.48
N LEU A 76 -8.92 1.21 -4.51
CA LEU A 76 -9.85 2.33 -4.37
C LEU A 76 -11.27 1.87 -4.03
N GLU A 77 -11.71 0.76 -4.62
CA GLU A 77 -13.02 0.19 -4.34
C GLU A 77 -13.03 -0.52 -2.98
N LEU A 78 -11.91 -1.13 -2.57
CA LEU A 78 -11.75 -1.64 -1.20
C LEU A 78 -11.84 -0.51 -0.17
N ASP A 79 -11.19 0.63 -0.41
CA ASP A 79 -11.25 1.79 0.50
C ASP A 79 -12.68 2.30 0.65
N LYS A 80 -13.40 2.46 -0.47
CA LYS A 80 -14.82 2.82 -0.46
C LYS A 80 -15.65 1.80 0.32
N TRP A 81 -15.40 0.51 0.13
CA TRP A 81 -16.11 -0.55 0.83
C TRP A 81 -15.88 -0.48 2.35
N VAL A 82 -14.63 -0.35 2.80
CA VAL A 82 -14.26 -0.22 4.23
C VAL A 82 -14.96 0.98 4.86
N ILE A 83 -14.97 2.13 4.18
CA ILE A 83 -15.63 3.34 4.67
C ILE A 83 -17.15 3.19 4.69
N SER A 84 -17.73 2.55 3.67
CA SER A 84 -19.18 2.33 3.56
C SER A 84 -19.75 1.34 4.58
N SER A 85 -18.91 0.47 5.14
CA SER A 85 -19.28 -0.51 6.17
C SER A 85 -19.48 0.12 7.55
N LYS A 86 -19.18 1.41 7.73
CA LYS A 86 -19.64 2.20 8.88
C LYS A 86 -21.04 2.74 8.60
N ASN A 87 -22.06 1.94 8.87
CA ASN A 87 -23.41 2.37 9.23
C ASN A 87 -24.08 1.30 10.09
#